data_AF-A0A353SAM5-F1
#
_entry.id   AF-A0A353SAM5-F1
#
_cell.length_a   1.000
_cell.length_b   1.000
_cell.length_c   1.000
_cell.angle_alpha   90.00
_cell.angle_beta   90.00
_cell.angle_gamma   90.00
#
_symmetry.space_group_name_H-M   'P 1'
#
loop_
_entity.id
_entity.type
_entity.pdbx_description
1 polymer ?
#
loop_
_entity_poly.entity_id
_entity_poly.type
_entity_poly.pdbx_seq_one_letter_code
_entity_poly.pdbx_strand_id
1 'polypeptide(L)'
;MPKVTLLNEKNGCADVSPELLEGKRRLSAQEIYVLIQNRNISSDPDWQNVYVSAVPGEFNAAQVVQSEFSGTVVLGAIRPATLKYHDLELKTGIYRSVLQDVVTGDDCVIRNVSYLANYRIGSRVMLFNIQEMSCTRHSKFGEGILKEGEPEENRIWIGVGNENGNRAVLPFSGMIPADAFLWSRYREDKDLLRRFVELTESGNDRRNDTYGIVADDVVIKNCTLLKDAKILPFAYIKGAFKLKNITVLSSEAEPSQIGEGVELVNGIMGYGSRVFYQAVAVRFIIGRNCQLKYGARLLNSVLGDNSTVSCCELLNNLIFPFHEQHHNSSFLIAATVMGQSNIASAATIGSNHNSRSPDGEMLAGRGFWPG
;
A
#
# COMPACT_ATOMS: atom_id res chain seq x y z
N MET A 1 -24.33 -14.22 -3.22
CA MET A 1 -25.14 -13.42 -2.28
C MET A 1 -24.27 -13.05 -1.08
N PRO A 2 -24.43 -11.86 -0.49
CA PRO A 2 -23.71 -11.52 0.74
C PRO A 2 -24.10 -12.50 1.87
N LYS A 3 -23.11 -13.08 2.56
CA LYS A 3 -23.32 -13.86 3.79
C LYS A 3 -22.99 -12.97 4.98
N VAL A 4 -24.00 -12.28 5.51
CA VAL A 4 -23.85 -11.45 6.70
C VAL A 4 -23.89 -12.36 7.94
N THR A 5 -22.92 -12.22 8.83
CA THR A 5 -22.87 -12.98 10.09
C THR A 5 -23.08 -12.01 11.24
N LEU A 6 -24.10 -12.26 12.06
CA LEU A 6 -24.29 -11.53 13.31
C LEU A 6 -23.25 -12.03 14.32
N LEU A 7 -22.41 -11.11 14.80
CA LEU A 7 -21.46 -11.39 15.87
C LEU A 7 -22.11 -10.97 17.20
N ASN A 8 -21.97 -11.80 18.24
CA ASN A 8 -22.28 -11.40 19.61
C ASN A 8 -21.18 -10.46 20.12
N GLU A 9 -21.51 -9.57 21.06
CA GLU A 9 -20.52 -8.69 21.70
C GLU A 9 -19.38 -9.52 22.29
N LYS A 10 -18.14 -9.25 21.83
CA LYS A 10 -16.95 -9.80 22.45
C LYS A 10 -16.64 -8.97 23.69
N ASN A 11 -16.96 -9.52 24.87
CA ASN A 11 -16.50 -8.98 26.14
C ASN A 11 -15.01 -9.28 26.31
N GLY A 12 -14.15 -8.33 26.00
CA GLY A 12 -12.72 -8.42 26.32
C GLY A 12 -11.86 -7.47 25.48
N CYS A 13 -11.06 -6.64 26.16
CA CYS A 13 -9.89 -6.02 25.55
C CYS A 13 -8.91 -7.15 25.21
N ALA A 14 -8.48 -7.26 23.95
CA ALA A 14 -7.44 -8.22 23.59
C ALA A 14 -6.15 -7.92 24.38
N ASP A 15 -5.34 -8.94 24.68
CA ASP A 15 -4.02 -8.72 25.28
C ASP A 15 -3.20 -7.78 24.39
N VAL A 16 -2.96 -6.57 24.89
CA VAL A 16 -2.18 -5.54 24.20
C VAL A 16 -0.71 -5.88 24.40
N SER A 17 0.06 -5.93 23.30
CA SER A 17 1.51 -6.16 23.40
C SER A 17 2.14 -5.14 24.37
N PRO A 18 2.96 -5.57 25.37
CA PRO A 18 3.61 -4.67 26.31
C PRO A 18 4.42 -3.55 25.65
N GLU A 19 5.02 -3.83 24.49
CA GLU A 19 5.77 -2.86 23.68
C GLU A 19 4.91 -1.67 23.24
N LEU A 20 3.62 -1.90 22.97
CA LEU A 20 2.70 -0.82 22.58
C LEU A 20 2.28 0.04 23.76
N LEU A 21 2.41 -0.47 24.98
CA LEU A 21 2.03 0.23 26.21
C LEU A 21 3.22 0.94 26.89
N GLU A 22 4.43 0.80 26.35
CA GLU A 22 5.60 1.50 26.87
C GLU A 22 5.40 3.01 26.79
N GLY A 23 5.59 3.70 27.93
CA GLY A 23 5.35 5.15 28.02
C GLY A 23 3.88 5.57 27.90
N LYS A 24 2.93 4.63 28.02
CA LYS A 24 1.48 4.90 27.96
C LYS A 24 0.82 4.74 29.32
N ARG A 25 -0.31 5.43 29.49
CA ARG A 25 -1.18 5.32 30.67
C ARG A 25 -2.66 5.28 30.28
N ARG A 26 -3.49 4.95 31.26
CA ARG A 26 -4.94 5.13 31.18
C ARG A 26 -5.33 6.60 31.20
N LEU A 27 -6.49 6.88 30.63
CA LEU A 27 -7.15 8.18 30.76
C LEU A 27 -7.49 8.47 32.23
N SER A 28 -7.34 9.72 32.63
CA SER A 28 -7.83 10.23 33.91
C SER A 28 -9.32 10.54 33.84
N ALA A 29 -9.99 10.61 35.00
CA ALA A 29 -11.42 10.97 35.07
C ALA A 29 -11.73 12.33 34.41
N GLN A 30 -10.82 13.31 34.54
CA GLN A 30 -10.99 14.61 33.90
C GLN A 30 -10.89 14.52 32.37
N GLU A 31 -9.95 13.74 31.84
CA GLU A 31 -9.83 13.54 30.39
C GLU A 31 -11.05 12.82 29.82
N ILE A 32 -11.53 11.76 30.50
CA ILE A 32 -12.76 11.05 30.12
C ILE A 32 -13.95 12.01 30.06
N TYR A 33 -14.10 12.88 31.07
CA TYR A 33 -15.16 13.89 31.08
C TYR A 33 -15.10 14.81 29.85
N VAL A 34 -13.91 15.33 29.50
CA VAL A 34 -13.74 16.17 28.30
C VAL A 34 -14.07 15.38 27.02
N LEU A 35 -13.63 14.14 26.91
CA LEU A 35 -13.91 13.29 25.75
C LEU A 35 -15.42 13.08 25.56
N ILE A 36 -16.18 12.84 26.64
CA ILE A 36 -17.63 12.69 26.61
C ILE A 36 -18.31 14.01 26.21
N GLN A 37 -17.89 15.15 26.78
CA GLN A 37 -18.43 16.47 26.40
C GLN A 37 -18.18 16.79 24.92
N ASN A 38 -17.05 16.34 24.38
CA ASN A 38 -16.70 16.43 22.96
C ASN A 38 -17.45 15.43 22.08
N ARG A 39 -18.42 14.68 22.63
CA ARG A 39 -19.27 13.69 21.95
C ARG A 39 -18.48 12.51 21.36
N ASN A 40 -17.39 12.13 22.00
CA ASN A 40 -16.72 10.88 21.67
C ASN A 40 -17.40 9.71 22.39
N ILE A 41 -17.34 8.53 21.78
CA ILE A 41 -17.84 7.28 22.39
C ILE A 41 -16.77 6.21 22.35
N SER A 42 -16.83 5.27 23.29
CA SER A 42 -15.99 4.08 23.32
C SER A 42 -16.86 2.83 23.41
N SER A 43 -16.41 1.73 22.80
CA SER A 43 -17.00 0.41 22.99
C SER A 43 -16.84 -0.12 24.41
N ASP A 44 -15.86 0.40 25.15
CA ASP A 44 -15.65 0.12 26.57
C ASP A 44 -16.21 1.29 27.40
N PRO A 45 -17.29 1.09 28.18
CA PRO A 45 -17.90 2.15 28.99
C PRO A 45 -16.95 2.80 29.99
N ASP A 46 -15.95 2.06 30.47
CA ASP A 46 -14.96 2.51 31.45
C ASP A 46 -13.70 3.09 30.78
N TRP A 47 -13.69 3.19 29.44
CA TRP A 47 -12.58 3.67 28.63
C TRP A 47 -11.26 2.91 28.86
N GLN A 48 -11.32 1.65 29.34
CA GLN A 48 -10.17 0.78 29.57
C GLN A 48 -9.60 0.17 28.28
N ASN A 49 -9.97 0.71 27.13
CA ASN A 49 -9.46 0.32 25.84
C ASN A 49 -8.66 1.45 25.16
N VAL A 50 -8.64 2.65 25.73
CA VAL A 50 -7.90 3.81 25.24
C VAL A 50 -6.69 4.11 26.12
N TYR A 51 -5.52 4.22 25.50
CA TYR A 51 -4.25 4.56 26.15
C TYR A 51 -3.68 5.84 25.56
N VAL A 52 -3.05 6.66 26.40
CA VAL A 52 -2.50 7.97 26.02
C VAL A 52 -1.07 8.14 26.55
N SER A 53 -0.34 9.16 26.11
CA SER A 53 1.01 9.46 26.62
C SER A 53 1.02 9.57 28.16
N ALA A 54 1.97 8.88 28.80
CA ALA A 54 2.22 8.99 30.23
C ALA A 54 2.90 10.31 30.61
N VAL A 55 3.50 11.02 29.66
CA VAL A 55 4.18 12.30 29.90
C VAL A 55 3.13 13.38 30.21
N PRO A 56 3.25 14.09 31.35
CA PRO A 56 2.31 15.15 31.71
C PRO A 56 2.21 16.24 30.63
N GLY A 57 0.98 16.62 30.27
CA GLY A 57 0.71 17.70 29.32
C GLY A 57 0.80 17.32 27.83
N GLU A 58 1.22 16.10 27.49
CA GLU A 58 1.32 15.65 26.11
C GLU A 58 0.02 15.15 25.50
N PHE A 59 -1.01 14.88 26.31
CA PHE A 59 -2.33 14.52 25.83
C PHE A 59 -3.34 15.63 26.10
N ASN A 60 -3.87 16.24 25.04
CA ASN A 60 -4.93 17.24 25.13
C ASN A 60 -6.26 16.67 24.62
N ALA A 61 -7.12 16.25 25.55
CA ALA A 61 -8.44 15.71 25.24
C ALA A 61 -9.35 16.67 24.43
N ALA A 62 -9.10 17.99 24.47
CA ALA A 62 -9.87 18.96 23.69
C ALA A 62 -9.64 18.84 22.17
N GLN A 63 -8.57 18.16 21.73
CA GLN A 63 -8.28 17.88 20.33
C GLN A 63 -8.89 16.56 19.83
N VAL A 64 -9.72 15.91 20.65
CA VAL A 64 -10.43 14.68 20.29
C VAL A 64 -11.92 14.95 20.33
N VAL A 65 -12.58 14.94 19.16
CA VAL A 65 -13.96 15.42 18.99
C VAL A 65 -14.78 14.50 18.10
N GLN A 66 -16.00 14.17 18.54
CA GLN A 66 -17.00 13.42 17.78
C GLN A 66 -16.49 12.09 17.18
N SER A 67 -15.60 11.38 17.85
CA SER A 67 -14.96 10.16 17.35
C SER A 67 -15.35 8.92 18.14
N GLU A 68 -15.23 7.76 17.50
CA GLU A 68 -15.60 6.46 18.09
C GLU A 68 -14.36 5.59 18.25
N PHE A 69 -14.24 4.94 19.41
CA PHE A 69 -13.10 4.09 19.75
C PHE A 69 -13.56 2.66 20.04
N SER A 70 -12.95 1.69 19.39
CA SER A 70 -13.27 0.27 19.59
C SER A 70 -12.02 -0.60 19.53
N GLY A 71 -12.09 -1.79 20.14
CA GLY A 71 -10.89 -2.61 20.31
C GLY A 71 -9.81 -1.85 21.07
N THR A 72 -8.54 -2.12 20.77
CA THR A 72 -7.42 -1.44 21.46
C THR A 72 -7.02 -0.16 20.74
N VAL A 73 -7.04 0.98 21.43
CA VAL A 73 -6.58 2.26 20.87
C VAL A 73 -5.45 2.84 21.71
N VAL A 74 -4.28 3.00 21.08
CA VAL A 74 -3.10 3.59 21.73
C VAL A 74 -2.72 4.87 21.01
N LEU A 75 -2.76 5.99 21.71
CA LEU A 75 -2.51 7.31 21.16
C LEU A 75 -1.11 7.80 21.56
N GLY A 76 -0.42 8.42 20.61
CA GLY A 76 0.78 9.23 20.84
C GLY A 76 0.49 10.51 21.65
N ALA A 77 1.47 11.39 21.69
CA ALA A 77 1.23 12.77 22.11
C ALA A 77 0.19 13.43 21.18
N ILE A 78 -0.74 14.17 21.76
CA ILE A 78 -1.70 15.02 21.05
C ILE A 78 -1.58 16.41 21.65
N ARG A 79 -0.55 17.14 21.21
CA ARG A 79 -0.32 18.53 21.63
C ARG A 79 -1.15 19.47 20.76
N PRO A 80 -1.62 20.61 21.28
CA PRO A 80 -2.30 21.61 20.45
C PRO A 80 -1.29 22.26 19.48
N ALA A 81 -1.24 21.70 18.27
CA ALA A 81 -0.35 22.11 17.19
C ALA A 81 -1.12 22.11 15.85
N THR A 82 -0.46 22.59 14.81
CA THR A 82 -0.97 22.57 13.44
C THR A 82 0.07 21.93 12.56
N LEU A 83 -0.28 20.87 11.85
CA LEU A 83 0.53 20.34 10.76
C LEU A 83 0.20 21.11 9.48
N LYS A 84 1.26 21.41 8.72
CA LYS A 84 1.18 22.09 7.43
C LYS A 84 1.84 21.24 6.36
N TYR A 85 1.12 21.02 5.27
CA TYR A 85 1.68 20.45 4.05
C TYR A 85 1.21 21.28 2.85
N HIS A 86 2.13 21.99 2.20
CA HIS A 86 1.82 23.08 1.26
C HIS A 86 0.80 24.05 1.87
N ASP A 87 -0.31 24.33 1.19
CA ASP A 87 -1.37 25.24 1.64
C ASP A 87 -2.39 24.57 2.59
N LEU A 88 -2.25 23.27 2.86
CA LEU A 88 -3.13 22.55 3.77
C LEU A 88 -2.60 22.67 5.20
N GLU A 89 -3.37 23.34 6.06
CA GLU A 89 -3.08 23.50 7.48
C GLU A 89 -4.20 22.85 8.30
N LEU A 90 -3.86 21.87 9.13
CA LEU A 90 -4.81 21.13 9.96
C LEU A 90 -4.29 21.01 11.39
N LYS A 91 -5.20 21.21 12.35
CA LYS A 91 -4.90 21.00 13.77
C LYS A 91 -4.68 19.53 14.05
N THR A 92 -3.67 19.23 14.84
CA THR A 92 -3.39 17.89 15.38
C THR A 92 -4.52 17.44 16.29
N GLY A 93 -4.86 16.16 16.22
CA GLY A 93 -6.03 15.62 16.93
C GLY A 93 -6.81 14.61 16.11
N ILE A 94 -7.90 14.15 16.71
CA ILE A 94 -8.80 13.15 16.14
C ILE A 94 -10.19 13.77 16.06
N TYR A 95 -10.74 13.90 14.85
CA TYR A 95 -12.03 14.55 14.67
C TYR A 95 -12.92 13.72 13.75
N ARG A 96 -14.14 13.40 14.20
CA ARG A 96 -15.20 12.73 13.44
C ARG A 96 -14.74 11.45 12.73
N SER A 97 -14.00 10.60 13.43
CA SER A 97 -13.40 9.38 12.87
C SER A 97 -13.76 8.15 13.71
N VAL A 98 -13.78 6.97 13.09
CA VAL A 98 -13.98 5.68 13.78
C VAL A 98 -12.65 4.96 13.82
N LEU A 99 -12.14 4.66 15.01
CA LEU A 99 -10.87 3.97 15.22
C LEU A 99 -11.13 2.59 15.85
N GLN A 100 -10.59 1.55 15.22
CA GLN A 100 -10.65 0.17 15.71
C GLN A 100 -9.27 -0.49 15.68
N ASP A 101 -8.74 -0.93 16.82
CA ASP A 101 -7.41 -1.56 16.88
C ASP A 101 -6.31 -0.65 16.24
N VAL A 102 -6.22 0.61 16.70
CA VAL A 102 -5.33 1.63 16.11
C VAL A 102 -4.26 2.05 17.10
N VAL A 103 -3.03 2.15 16.61
CA VAL A 103 -1.90 2.75 17.33
C VAL A 103 -1.41 3.96 16.56
N THR A 104 -1.19 5.09 17.23
CA THR A 104 -0.63 6.30 16.61
C THR A 104 0.67 6.73 17.29
N GLY A 105 1.58 7.30 16.49
CA GLY A 105 2.66 8.15 16.97
C GLY A 105 2.15 9.53 17.33
N ASP A 106 3.10 10.46 17.46
CA ASP A 106 2.86 11.78 18.03
C ASP A 106 2.32 12.78 17.00
N ASP A 107 1.44 13.66 17.48
CA ASP A 107 0.95 14.85 16.79
C ASP A 107 0.40 14.58 15.39
N CYS A 108 -0.38 13.50 15.26
CA CYS A 108 -1.09 13.18 14.03
C CYS A 108 -2.34 14.05 13.84
N VAL A 109 -2.71 14.26 12.58
CA VAL A 109 -4.01 14.79 12.18
C VAL A 109 -4.84 13.62 11.64
N ILE A 110 -5.88 13.21 12.38
CA ILE A 110 -6.85 12.20 11.93
C ILE A 110 -8.20 12.89 11.86
N ARG A 111 -8.61 13.27 10.66
CA ARG A 111 -9.77 14.16 10.50
C ARG A 111 -10.72 13.60 9.43
N ASN A 112 -11.99 13.47 9.82
CA ASN A 112 -13.07 12.68 9.23
C ASN A 112 -12.65 11.47 8.38
N VAL A 113 -11.93 10.53 8.99
CA VAL A 113 -11.67 9.20 8.43
C VAL A 113 -12.65 8.20 9.04
N SER A 114 -13.80 7.95 8.41
CA SER A 114 -14.96 7.32 9.08
C SER A 114 -14.95 5.79 9.18
N TYR A 115 -13.84 5.14 8.81
CA TYR A 115 -13.44 3.85 9.38
C TYR A 115 -11.93 3.69 9.20
N LEU A 116 -11.22 3.51 10.32
CA LEU A 116 -9.79 3.28 10.39
C LEU A 116 -9.56 2.08 11.31
N ALA A 117 -9.22 0.93 10.72
CA ALA A 117 -9.15 -0.33 11.45
C ALA A 117 -7.86 -1.11 11.25
N ASN A 118 -7.27 -1.56 12.37
CA ASN A 118 -6.07 -2.39 12.43
C ASN A 118 -4.85 -1.73 11.76
N TYR A 119 -4.49 -0.52 12.20
CA TYR A 119 -3.37 0.26 11.67
C TYR A 119 -2.41 0.71 12.77
N ARG A 120 -1.12 0.72 12.44
CA ARG A 120 -0.08 1.45 13.16
C ARG A 120 0.34 2.66 12.33
N ILE A 121 0.19 3.83 12.93
CA ILE A 121 0.43 5.12 12.32
C ILE A 121 1.64 5.74 13.02
N GLY A 122 2.59 6.27 12.25
CA GLY A 122 3.76 6.98 12.74
C GLY A 122 3.41 8.35 13.33
N SER A 123 4.41 9.21 13.43
CA SER A 123 4.28 10.58 13.94
C SER A 123 4.15 11.60 12.82
N ARG A 124 3.51 12.74 13.12
CA ARG A 124 3.28 13.86 12.18
C ARG A 124 2.56 13.44 10.89
N VAL A 125 1.71 12.42 10.98
CA VAL A 125 0.93 11.93 9.84
C VAL A 125 -0.32 12.78 9.65
N MET A 126 -0.65 13.13 8.40
CA MET A 126 -1.88 13.82 8.05
C MET A 126 -2.84 12.89 7.29
N LEU A 127 -3.98 12.57 7.89
CA LEU A 127 -5.09 11.82 7.29
C LEU A 127 -6.35 12.72 7.23
N PHE A 128 -6.86 13.06 6.03
CA PHE A 128 -8.04 13.95 5.92
C PHE A 128 -8.75 13.94 4.55
N ASN A 129 -10.05 13.72 4.33
CA ASN A 129 -11.09 12.91 4.96
C ASN A 129 -11.21 11.59 4.15
N ILE A 130 -10.97 10.41 4.72
CA ILE A 130 -10.90 9.12 3.99
C ILE A 130 -11.99 8.15 4.51
N GLN A 131 -12.72 7.45 3.66
CA GLN A 131 -13.79 6.53 4.06
C GLN A 131 -13.68 5.28 3.18
N GLU A 132 -12.70 4.40 3.37
CA GLU A 132 -12.26 3.69 4.57
C GLU A 132 -10.79 3.23 4.44
N MET A 133 -10.10 3.14 5.58
CA MET A 133 -8.81 2.48 5.75
C MET A 133 -8.96 1.23 6.63
N SER A 134 -8.75 0.04 6.10
CA SER A 134 -8.80 -1.19 6.89
C SER A 134 -7.70 -2.17 6.53
N CYS A 135 -7.16 -2.87 7.52
CA CYS A 135 -6.18 -3.93 7.28
C CYS A 135 -6.68 -5.25 7.84
N THR A 136 -6.62 -6.28 7.01
CA THR A 136 -6.82 -7.66 7.42
C THR A 136 -5.61 -8.14 8.25
N ARG A 137 -5.86 -9.11 9.13
CA ARG A 137 -4.84 -9.75 9.97
C ARG A 137 -3.94 -10.75 9.22
N HIS A 138 -4.20 -10.94 7.92
CA HIS A 138 -3.45 -11.83 7.03
C HIS A 138 -2.99 -11.11 5.75
N SER A 139 -2.85 -9.79 5.78
CA SER A 139 -2.34 -8.99 4.66
C SER A 139 -0.89 -9.37 4.33
N LYS A 140 -0.50 -9.19 3.06
CA LYS A 140 0.89 -9.37 2.58
C LYS A 140 1.46 -8.13 1.91
N PHE A 141 0.67 -7.05 1.84
CA PHE A 141 1.07 -5.76 1.26
C PHE A 141 1.67 -5.87 -0.14
N GLY A 142 1.14 -6.79 -0.95
CA GLY A 142 1.60 -7.04 -2.33
C GLY A 142 2.76 -8.03 -2.46
N GLU A 143 3.33 -8.54 -1.36
CA GLU A 143 4.34 -9.60 -1.40
C GLU A 143 3.73 -10.99 -1.69
N GLY A 144 4.49 -11.83 -2.38
CA GLY A 144 4.10 -13.17 -2.83
C GLY A 144 4.25 -14.25 -1.76
N ILE A 145 3.93 -13.94 -0.51
CA ILE A 145 4.08 -14.84 0.65
C ILE A 145 2.73 -15.41 1.11
N LEU A 146 2.77 -16.42 1.98
CA LEU A 146 1.60 -17.00 2.64
C LEU A 146 1.74 -17.00 4.16
N LYS A 147 0.62 -16.75 4.85
CA LYS A 147 0.49 -17.02 6.28
C LYS A 147 0.32 -18.52 6.53
N GLU A 148 0.62 -18.96 7.75
CA GLU A 148 0.48 -20.35 8.15
C GLU A 148 -0.98 -20.83 7.99
N GLY A 149 -1.16 -21.96 7.31
CA GLY A 149 -2.49 -22.54 7.05
C GLY A 149 -3.26 -21.96 5.86
N GLU A 150 -2.73 -20.96 5.15
CA GLU A 150 -3.38 -20.45 3.94
C GLU A 150 -3.14 -21.37 2.73
N PRO A 151 -4.17 -21.58 1.87
CA PRO A 151 -4.00 -22.34 0.63
C PRO A 151 -3.16 -21.56 -0.39
N GLU A 152 -2.48 -22.29 -1.28
CA GLU A 152 -1.59 -21.70 -2.31
C GLU A 152 -2.34 -20.78 -3.29
N GLU A 153 -3.65 -20.96 -3.48
CA GLU A 153 -4.50 -20.07 -4.29
C GLU A 153 -4.57 -18.63 -3.77
N ASN A 154 -4.26 -18.41 -2.49
CA ASN A 154 -4.18 -17.07 -1.91
C ASN A 154 -2.88 -16.35 -2.25
N ARG A 155 -1.89 -17.05 -2.81
CA ARG A 155 -0.59 -16.47 -3.14
C ARG A 155 -0.71 -15.59 -4.38
N ILE A 156 -0.16 -14.39 -4.28
CA ILE A 156 -0.08 -13.49 -5.43
C ILE A 156 1.19 -13.78 -6.24
N TRP A 157 0.99 -14.17 -7.49
CA TRP A 157 2.02 -14.31 -8.50
C TRP A 157 1.92 -13.17 -9.52
N ILE A 158 3.06 -12.68 -10.03
CA ILE A 158 3.10 -11.74 -11.16
C ILE A 158 3.48 -12.52 -12.42
N GLY A 159 2.54 -12.61 -13.37
CA GLY A 159 2.76 -13.29 -14.65
C GLY A 159 3.57 -12.45 -15.62
N VAL A 160 4.90 -12.48 -15.53
CA VAL A 160 5.77 -11.70 -16.43
C VAL A 160 6.11 -12.43 -17.73
N GLY A 161 6.38 -11.68 -18.80
CA GLY A 161 6.95 -12.17 -20.05
C GLY A 161 5.98 -12.92 -20.94
N ASN A 162 5.30 -13.96 -20.45
CA ASN A 162 4.28 -14.68 -21.23
C ASN A 162 2.89 -14.59 -20.57
N GLU A 163 1.85 -14.81 -21.38
CA GLU A 163 0.47 -14.70 -20.92
C GLU A 163 -0.07 -15.97 -20.26
N ASN A 164 0.53 -17.13 -20.53
CA ASN A 164 0.09 -18.41 -19.97
C ASN A 164 0.50 -18.63 -18.50
N GLY A 165 1.19 -17.66 -17.88
CA GLY A 165 1.61 -17.71 -16.48
C GLY A 165 2.79 -18.63 -16.18
N ASN A 166 3.31 -19.36 -17.18
CA ASN A 166 4.44 -20.28 -16.98
C ASN A 166 5.75 -19.58 -16.65
N ARG A 167 5.80 -18.24 -16.67
CA ARG A 167 6.94 -17.42 -16.26
C ARG A 167 6.71 -16.60 -14.99
N ALA A 168 5.63 -16.89 -14.26
CA ALA A 168 5.28 -16.11 -13.10
C ALA A 168 6.37 -16.14 -11.99
N VAL A 169 6.47 -15.01 -11.29
CA VAL A 169 7.43 -14.75 -10.21
C VAL A 169 6.71 -14.25 -8.95
N LEU A 170 7.30 -14.45 -7.78
CA LEU A 170 6.73 -13.96 -6.52
C LEU A 170 7.26 -12.57 -6.18
N PRO A 171 6.41 -11.54 -6.04
CA PRO A 171 6.85 -10.20 -5.67
C PRO A 171 7.42 -10.16 -4.26
N PHE A 172 8.45 -9.33 -4.06
CA PHE A 172 9.00 -8.98 -2.75
C PHE A 172 9.54 -7.54 -2.77
N SER A 173 9.61 -6.87 -1.62
CA SER A 173 9.87 -5.41 -1.53
C SER A 173 11.18 -4.93 -2.17
N GLY A 174 12.17 -5.81 -2.34
CA GLY A 174 13.46 -5.49 -2.95
C GLY A 174 13.60 -5.91 -4.41
N MET A 175 12.55 -6.45 -5.04
CA MET A 175 12.64 -7.06 -6.37
C MET A 175 13.06 -6.04 -7.44
N ILE A 176 14.12 -6.37 -8.17
CA ILE A 176 14.54 -5.66 -9.39
C ILE A 176 14.29 -6.52 -10.63
N PRO A 177 14.29 -5.93 -11.86
CA PRO A 177 14.09 -6.69 -13.09
C PRO A 177 15.06 -7.86 -13.28
N ALA A 178 16.27 -7.77 -12.73
CA ALA A 178 17.24 -8.87 -12.78
C ALA A 178 16.76 -10.11 -12.00
N ASP A 179 16.19 -9.93 -10.81
CA ASP A 179 15.65 -11.03 -10.00
C ASP A 179 14.49 -11.71 -10.73
N ALA A 180 13.57 -10.90 -11.26
CA ALA A 180 12.44 -11.38 -12.05
C ALA A 180 12.89 -12.07 -13.35
N PHE A 181 13.98 -11.60 -13.97
CA PHE A 181 14.55 -12.23 -15.16
C PHE A 181 15.09 -13.62 -14.85
N LEU A 182 15.91 -13.77 -13.80
CA LEU A 182 16.43 -15.07 -13.39
C LEU A 182 15.27 -16.04 -13.10
N TRP A 183 14.28 -15.62 -12.30
CA TRP A 183 13.16 -16.49 -11.95
C TRP A 183 12.27 -16.85 -13.15
N SER A 184 12.01 -15.91 -14.05
CA SER A 184 11.13 -16.15 -15.22
C SER A 184 11.79 -17.02 -16.30
N ARG A 185 13.12 -17.13 -16.34
CA ARG A 185 13.87 -17.78 -17.42
C ARG A 185 14.26 -19.22 -17.15
N TYR A 186 14.81 -19.51 -15.97
CA TYR A 186 15.37 -20.82 -15.65
C TYR A 186 14.29 -21.81 -15.17
N ARG A 187 13.24 -22.04 -15.98
CA ARG A 187 12.06 -22.82 -15.57
C ARG A 187 12.28 -24.33 -15.44
N GLU A 188 13.36 -24.83 -16.05
CA GLU A 188 13.78 -26.23 -15.93
C GLU A 188 14.55 -26.51 -14.63
N ASP A 189 15.17 -25.49 -14.04
CA ASP A 189 15.93 -25.64 -12.79
C ASP A 189 14.99 -25.61 -11.57
N LYS A 190 14.40 -26.76 -11.25
CA LYS A 190 13.41 -26.88 -10.16
C LYS A 190 14.00 -26.56 -8.80
N ASP A 191 15.28 -26.84 -8.58
CA ASP A 191 15.94 -26.52 -7.31
C ASP A 191 16.10 -25.01 -7.15
N LEU A 192 16.56 -24.30 -8.19
CA LEU A 192 16.64 -22.84 -8.18
C LEU A 192 15.26 -22.20 -7.95
N LEU A 193 14.21 -22.66 -8.65
CA LEU A 193 12.86 -22.14 -8.46
C LEU A 193 12.34 -22.35 -7.04
N ARG A 194 12.60 -23.52 -6.45
CA ARG A 194 12.24 -23.81 -5.05
C ARG A 194 12.97 -22.84 -4.10
N ARG A 195 14.27 -22.60 -4.34
CA ARG A 195 15.05 -21.64 -3.54
C ARG A 195 14.53 -20.22 -3.65
N PHE A 196 14.06 -19.77 -4.82
CA PHE A 196 13.46 -18.46 -4.94
C PHE A 196 12.18 -18.31 -4.09
N VAL A 197 11.33 -19.34 -4.03
CA VAL A 197 10.17 -19.35 -3.13
C VAL A 197 10.63 -19.26 -1.67
N GLU A 198 11.59 -20.09 -1.27
CA GLU A 198 12.17 -20.07 0.09
C GLU A 198 12.74 -18.69 0.46
N LEU A 199 13.43 -18.03 -0.47
CA LEU A 199 14.01 -16.70 -0.29
C LEU A 199 12.93 -15.62 -0.13
N THR A 200 11.87 -15.65 -0.95
CA THR A 200 10.76 -14.70 -0.83
C THR A 200 10.02 -14.87 0.51
N GLU A 201 9.88 -16.11 0.99
CA GLU A 201 9.26 -16.38 2.29
C GLU A 201 10.19 -16.12 3.48
N SER A 202 11.51 -16.09 3.25
CA SER A 202 12.52 -15.92 4.30
C SER A 202 12.40 -14.55 4.98
N GLY A 203 12.43 -14.54 6.31
CA GLY A 203 12.37 -13.32 7.11
C GLY A 203 10.97 -12.70 7.22
N ASN A 204 9.96 -13.28 6.57
CA ASN A 204 8.58 -12.86 6.69
C ASN A 204 7.87 -13.58 7.83
N ASP A 205 7.14 -12.83 8.65
CA ASP A 205 6.35 -13.38 9.74
C ASP A 205 5.10 -14.08 9.22
N ARG A 206 5.06 -15.41 9.36
CA ARG A 206 3.96 -16.25 8.86
C ARG A 206 2.88 -16.52 9.91
N ARG A 207 3.16 -16.22 11.19
CA ARG A 207 2.33 -16.65 12.33
C ARG A 207 1.52 -15.52 12.91
N ASN A 208 2.13 -14.36 13.08
CA ASN A 208 1.44 -13.27 13.77
C ASN A 208 0.49 -12.53 12.84
N ASP A 209 -0.53 -11.96 13.46
CA ASP A 209 -1.47 -11.07 12.80
C ASP A 209 -0.74 -9.86 12.19
N THR A 210 -1.17 -9.47 11.00
CA THR A 210 -0.71 -8.25 10.35
C THR A 210 -1.60 -7.06 10.67
N TYR A 211 -1.01 -5.87 10.58
CA TYR A 211 -1.66 -4.58 10.71
C TYR A 211 -1.16 -3.67 9.60
N GLY A 212 -1.99 -2.72 9.20
CA GLY A 212 -1.62 -1.72 8.20
C GLY A 212 -0.57 -0.77 8.77
N ILE A 213 0.28 -0.22 7.92
CA ILE A 213 1.37 0.67 8.33
C ILE A 213 1.25 1.97 7.56
N VAL A 214 1.26 3.08 8.30
CA VAL A 214 1.48 4.42 7.76
C VAL A 214 2.62 5.02 8.56
N ALA A 215 3.80 5.16 7.96
CA ALA A 215 4.98 5.63 8.67
C ALA A 215 5.00 7.17 8.84
N ASP A 216 6.08 7.69 9.43
CA ASP A 216 6.21 9.09 9.79
C ASP A 216 6.11 10.05 8.58
N ASP A 217 5.60 11.26 8.84
CA ASP A 217 5.55 12.37 7.88
C ASP A 217 4.77 12.04 6.59
N VAL A 218 3.89 11.05 6.63
CA VAL A 218 3.01 10.69 5.50
C VAL A 218 1.79 11.62 5.45
N VAL A 219 1.40 12.00 4.22
CA VAL A 219 0.19 12.79 3.96
C VAL A 219 -0.75 12.01 3.05
N ILE A 220 -1.91 11.62 3.57
CA ILE A 220 -3.00 10.98 2.81
C ILE A 220 -4.23 11.89 2.86
N LYS A 221 -4.66 12.38 1.70
CA LYS A 221 -5.82 13.29 1.62
C LYS A 221 -6.85 12.89 0.57
N ASN A 222 -8.12 13.03 0.94
CA ASN A 222 -9.29 12.85 0.06
C ASN A 222 -9.26 11.56 -0.76
N CYS A 223 -8.99 10.42 -0.12
CA CYS A 223 -9.01 9.11 -0.77
C CYS A 223 -10.28 8.33 -0.40
N THR A 224 -10.61 7.29 -1.17
CA THR A 224 -11.79 6.44 -0.90
C THR A 224 -11.39 5.14 -0.23
N LEU A 225 -10.74 4.18 -0.90
CA LEU A 225 -10.43 2.87 -0.30
C LEU A 225 -8.93 2.65 -0.18
N LEU A 226 -8.43 2.50 1.06
CA LEU A 226 -7.09 1.96 1.33
C LEU A 226 -7.22 0.70 2.17
N LYS A 227 -7.01 -0.45 1.54
CA LYS A 227 -7.15 -1.74 2.19
C LYS A 227 -5.83 -2.50 2.15
N ASP A 228 -5.39 -3.05 3.27
CA ASP A 228 -4.18 -3.88 3.32
C ASP A 228 -2.95 -3.12 2.76
N ALA A 229 -2.65 -1.94 3.32
CA ALA A 229 -1.60 -1.05 2.81
C ALA A 229 -0.44 -0.85 3.80
N LYS A 230 0.79 -0.86 3.26
CA LYS A 230 2.03 -0.47 3.95
C LYS A 230 2.61 0.74 3.25
N ILE A 231 2.55 1.90 3.90
CA ILE A 231 2.97 3.19 3.37
C ILE A 231 4.19 3.68 4.16
N LEU A 232 5.33 3.82 3.48
CA LEU A 232 6.60 4.22 4.09
C LEU A 232 6.75 5.75 4.22
N PRO A 233 7.76 6.25 4.98
CA PRO A 233 7.84 7.65 5.38
C PRO A 233 7.80 8.65 4.21
N PHE A 234 7.28 9.85 4.47
CA PHE A 234 7.22 10.97 3.51
C PHE A 234 6.42 10.71 2.23
N ALA A 235 5.62 9.63 2.18
CA ALA A 235 4.74 9.37 1.06
C ALA A 235 3.61 10.41 0.99
N TYR A 236 3.21 10.77 -0.23
CA TYR A 236 2.08 11.66 -0.47
C TYR A 236 1.03 10.98 -1.33
N ILE A 237 -0.19 10.86 -0.80
CA ILE A 237 -1.31 10.21 -1.47
C ILE A 237 -2.50 11.18 -1.49
N LYS A 238 -3.00 11.48 -2.69
CA LYS A 238 -4.15 12.38 -2.88
C LYS A 238 -5.13 11.79 -3.87
N GLY A 239 -6.40 11.68 -3.50
CA GLY A 239 -7.46 11.38 -4.47
C GLY A 239 -7.43 9.95 -5.02
N ALA A 240 -6.67 9.03 -4.40
CA ALA A 240 -6.64 7.64 -4.82
C ALA A 240 -8.02 6.99 -4.59
N PHE A 241 -8.50 6.26 -5.59
CA PHE A 241 -9.81 5.61 -5.51
C PHE A 241 -9.70 4.26 -4.80
N LYS A 242 -8.70 3.46 -5.17
CA LYS A 242 -8.51 2.11 -4.63
C LYS A 242 -7.04 1.75 -4.52
N LEU A 243 -6.56 1.60 -3.29
CA LEU A 243 -5.25 1.03 -2.98
C LEU A 243 -5.50 -0.24 -2.18
N LYS A 244 -5.17 -1.41 -2.74
CA LYS A 244 -5.46 -2.70 -2.09
C LYS A 244 -4.28 -3.67 -2.13
N ASN A 245 -3.87 -4.15 -0.96
CA ASN A 245 -2.77 -5.12 -0.82
C ASN A 245 -1.51 -4.59 -1.50
N ILE A 246 -1.01 -3.45 -1.01
CA ILE A 246 0.13 -2.75 -1.62
C ILE A 246 1.17 -2.33 -0.59
N THR A 247 2.40 -2.20 -1.07
CA THR A 247 3.48 -1.48 -0.41
C THR A 247 3.85 -0.25 -1.23
N VAL A 248 3.90 0.93 -0.59
CA VAL A 248 4.41 2.17 -1.18
C VAL A 248 5.72 2.50 -0.48
N LEU A 249 6.83 2.23 -1.15
CA LEU A 249 8.17 2.58 -0.69
C LEU A 249 8.41 4.07 -0.90
N SER A 250 8.87 4.76 0.14
CA SER A 250 9.06 6.20 0.18
C SER A 250 10.05 6.54 1.28
N SER A 251 10.78 7.63 1.11
CA SER A 251 11.71 8.18 2.10
C SER A 251 11.77 9.69 1.96
N GLU A 252 12.42 10.38 2.89
CA GLU A 252 12.66 11.83 2.79
C GLU A 252 13.44 12.19 1.52
N ALA A 253 14.45 11.38 1.18
CA ALA A 253 15.30 11.60 0.02
C ALA A 253 14.61 11.24 -1.30
N GLU A 254 13.73 10.24 -1.30
CA GLU A 254 13.04 9.72 -2.49
C GLU A 254 11.53 9.60 -2.23
N PRO A 255 10.80 10.73 -2.08
CA PRO A 255 9.39 10.71 -1.73
C PRO A 255 8.53 10.21 -2.89
N SER A 256 7.70 9.20 -2.60
CA SER A 256 6.77 8.61 -3.58
C SER A 256 5.40 9.28 -3.53
N GLN A 257 4.72 9.34 -4.68
CA GLN A 257 3.46 10.06 -4.80
C GLN A 257 2.39 9.30 -5.57
N ILE A 258 1.17 9.29 -5.05
CA ILE A 258 -0.02 8.76 -5.71
C ILE A 258 -1.08 9.86 -5.82
N GLY A 259 -1.57 10.09 -7.04
CA GLY A 259 -2.54 11.12 -7.36
C GLY A 259 -3.96 10.61 -7.62
N GLU A 260 -4.74 11.49 -8.23
CA GLU A 260 -6.19 11.37 -8.32
C GLU A 260 -6.64 10.24 -9.26
N GLY A 261 -7.68 9.51 -8.82
CA GLY A 261 -8.34 8.46 -9.58
C GLY A 261 -7.53 7.18 -9.76
N VAL A 262 -6.37 7.08 -9.10
CA VAL A 262 -5.48 5.92 -9.23
C VAL A 262 -6.07 4.67 -8.58
N GLU A 263 -5.88 3.52 -9.24
CA GLU A 263 -6.18 2.19 -8.71
C GLU A 263 -4.93 1.30 -8.72
N LEU A 264 -4.46 0.89 -7.54
CA LEU A 264 -3.33 -0.03 -7.36
C LEU A 264 -3.77 -1.25 -6.57
N VAL A 265 -3.61 -2.44 -7.13
CA VAL A 265 -4.02 -3.69 -6.50
C VAL A 265 -2.94 -4.76 -6.59
N ASN A 266 -2.57 -5.35 -5.46
CA ASN A 266 -1.58 -6.43 -5.36
C ASN A 266 -0.23 -6.04 -5.95
N GLY A 267 0.53 -5.15 -5.30
CA GLY A 267 1.82 -4.77 -5.86
C GLY A 267 2.67 -3.88 -4.98
N ILE A 268 3.87 -3.60 -5.46
CA ILE A 268 4.89 -2.84 -4.74
C ILE A 268 5.33 -1.68 -5.63
N MET A 269 5.27 -0.48 -5.06
CA MET A 269 5.72 0.75 -5.70
C MET A 269 7.03 1.20 -5.07
N GLY A 270 8.07 1.34 -5.88
CA GLY A 270 9.42 1.73 -5.49
C GLY A 270 9.57 3.20 -5.11
N TYR A 271 10.70 3.52 -4.49
CA TYR A 271 11.09 4.86 -4.04
C TYR A 271 11.06 5.91 -5.15
N GLY A 272 10.69 7.15 -4.83
CA GLY A 272 10.67 8.28 -5.76
C GLY A 272 9.66 8.16 -6.91
N SER A 273 8.84 7.11 -6.93
CA SER A 273 7.91 6.85 -8.03
C SER A 273 6.65 7.70 -7.93
N ARG A 274 5.99 7.91 -9.06
CA ARG A 274 4.84 8.80 -9.21
C ARG A 274 3.74 8.12 -10.03
N VAL A 275 2.59 7.88 -9.43
CA VAL A 275 1.41 7.31 -10.12
C VAL A 275 0.27 8.32 -10.10
N PHE A 276 -0.18 8.79 -11.25
CA PHE A 276 -1.12 9.91 -11.33
C PHE A 276 -2.17 9.73 -12.43
N TYR A 277 -3.20 10.59 -12.38
CA TYR A 277 -4.17 10.80 -13.46
C TYR A 277 -4.82 9.50 -13.92
N GLN A 278 -5.54 8.82 -13.01
CA GLN A 278 -6.34 7.63 -13.31
C GLN A 278 -5.54 6.42 -13.84
N ALA A 279 -4.23 6.37 -13.57
CA ALA A 279 -3.43 5.19 -13.85
C ALA A 279 -3.91 3.98 -13.02
N VAL A 280 -3.83 2.79 -13.62
CA VAL A 280 -4.25 1.53 -13.02
C VAL A 280 -3.08 0.55 -13.04
N ALA A 281 -2.81 -0.11 -11.92
CA ALA A 281 -1.88 -1.23 -11.89
C ALA A 281 -2.41 -2.40 -11.06
N VAL A 282 -2.27 -3.61 -11.60
CA VAL A 282 -2.74 -4.85 -10.96
C VAL A 282 -1.66 -5.93 -11.08
N ARG A 283 -1.25 -6.53 -9.95
CA ARG A 283 -0.15 -7.52 -9.90
C ARG A 283 1.12 -6.95 -10.52
N PHE A 284 1.76 -6.03 -9.79
CA PHE A 284 2.82 -5.21 -10.34
C PHE A 284 4.01 -5.04 -9.38
N ILE A 285 5.18 -4.81 -9.98
CA ILE A 285 6.32 -4.13 -9.34
C ILE A 285 6.60 -2.88 -10.16
N ILE A 286 6.60 -1.72 -9.52
CA ILE A 286 7.11 -0.47 -10.09
C ILE A 286 8.44 -0.19 -9.41
N GLY A 287 9.52 -0.06 -10.19
CA GLY A 287 10.87 0.23 -9.72
C GLY A 287 11.02 1.62 -9.11
N ARG A 288 12.27 2.05 -8.90
CA ARG A 288 12.60 3.37 -8.39
C ARG A 288 12.41 4.46 -9.46
N ASN A 289 11.95 5.65 -9.06
CA ASN A 289 11.86 6.84 -9.91
C ASN A 289 11.04 6.63 -11.19
N CYS A 290 10.02 5.77 -11.14
CA CYS A 290 9.14 5.50 -12.27
C CYS A 290 7.94 6.45 -12.29
N GLN A 291 7.40 6.69 -13.48
CA GLN A 291 6.18 7.46 -13.68
C GLN A 291 5.13 6.61 -14.38
N LEU A 292 3.94 6.49 -13.78
CA LEU A 292 2.77 5.87 -14.40
C LEU A 292 1.64 6.89 -14.42
N LYS A 293 1.21 7.32 -15.60
CA LYS A 293 0.33 8.50 -15.73
C LYS A 293 -0.71 8.40 -16.83
N TYR A 294 -1.69 9.31 -16.78
CA TYR A 294 -2.69 9.55 -17.81
C TYR A 294 -3.43 8.28 -18.28
N GLY A 295 -3.99 7.51 -17.35
CA GLY A 295 -4.76 6.31 -17.69
C GLY A 295 -3.93 5.10 -18.11
N ALA A 296 -2.60 5.12 -17.95
CA ALA A 296 -1.77 3.96 -18.21
C ALA A 296 -2.22 2.74 -17.38
N ARG A 297 -2.26 1.56 -18.02
CA ARG A 297 -2.66 0.28 -17.42
C ARG A 297 -1.45 -0.65 -17.36
N LEU A 298 -0.98 -0.96 -16.16
CA LEU A 298 0.16 -1.83 -15.89
C LEU A 298 -0.31 -3.12 -15.20
N LEU A 299 -0.44 -4.20 -15.96
CA LEU A 299 -1.04 -5.45 -15.52
C LEU A 299 -0.02 -6.58 -15.57
N ASN A 300 0.09 -7.39 -14.51
CA ASN A 300 1.02 -8.53 -14.45
C ASN A 300 2.46 -8.16 -14.87
N SER A 301 2.98 -7.04 -14.41
CA SER A 301 4.21 -6.49 -14.99
C SER A 301 5.21 -6.01 -13.95
N VAL A 302 6.49 -6.17 -14.27
CA VAL A 302 7.62 -5.57 -13.55
C VAL A 302 8.15 -4.43 -14.41
N LEU A 303 8.06 -3.20 -13.90
CA LEU A 303 8.55 -1.98 -14.54
C LEU A 303 9.86 -1.54 -13.88
N GLY A 304 10.97 -1.65 -14.60
CA GLY A 304 12.30 -1.29 -14.11
C GLY A 304 12.48 0.19 -13.85
N ASP A 305 13.51 0.53 -13.08
CA ASP A 305 13.80 1.88 -12.59
C ASP A 305 13.86 2.95 -13.69
N ASN A 306 13.55 4.20 -13.33
CA ASN A 306 13.61 5.38 -14.19
C ASN A 306 12.78 5.25 -15.48
N SER A 307 11.67 4.52 -15.41
CA SER A 307 10.79 4.31 -16.57
C SER A 307 9.55 5.18 -16.51
N THR A 308 9.09 5.64 -17.67
CA THR A 308 7.87 6.44 -17.81
C THR A 308 6.88 5.71 -18.72
N VAL A 309 5.67 5.50 -18.21
CA VAL A 309 4.56 4.91 -18.93
C VAL A 309 3.35 5.84 -18.84
N SER A 310 2.80 6.24 -19.98
CA SER A 310 1.66 7.17 -20.06
C SER A 310 0.65 6.70 -21.08
N CYS A 311 -0.65 6.73 -20.77
CA CYS A 311 -1.73 6.42 -21.73
C CYS A 311 -1.77 4.99 -22.29
N CYS A 312 -0.82 4.11 -21.98
CA CYS A 312 -0.64 2.84 -22.69
C CYS A 312 -1.20 1.63 -21.92
N GLU A 313 -1.34 0.50 -22.62
CA GLU A 313 -1.64 -0.80 -22.02
C GLU A 313 -0.42 -1.71 -22.05
N LEU A 314 0.00 -2.14 -20.85
CA LEU A 314 1.12 -3.04 -20.61
C LEU A 314 0.61 -4.28 -19.86
N LEU A 315 0.63 -5.45 -20.51
CA LEU A 315 0.15 -6.71 -19.93
C LEU A 315 1.22 -7.81 -19.99
N ASN A 316 1.49 -8.44 -18.84
CA ASN A 316 2.40 -9.58 -18.74
C ASN A 316 3.83 -9.27 -19.22
N ASN A 317 4.44 -8.19 -18.69
CA ASN A 317 5.75 -7.73 -19.13
C ASN A 317 6.84 -7.80 -18.06
N LEU A 318 8.08 -8.01 -18.51
CA LEU A 318 9.29 -7.75 -17.75
C LEU A 318 10.08 -6.63 -18.44
N ILE A 319 10.06 -5.44 -17.86
CA ILE A 319 10.63 -4.25 -18.47
C ILE A 319 11.84 -3.82 -17.65
N PHE A 320 13.00 -3.73 -18.29
CA PHE A 320 14.23 -3.28 -17.67
C PHE A 320 14.28 -1.75 -17.57
N PRO A 321 15.22 -1.18 -16.79
CA PRO A 321 15.27 0.25 -16.51
C PRO A 321 15.36 1.15 -17.73
N PHE A 322 14.93 2.41 -17.58
CA PHE A 322 14.92 3.45 -18.63
C PHE A 322 14.02 3.09 -19.82
N HIS A 323 12.79 2.65 -19.52
CA HIS A 323 11.76 2.43 -20.52
C HIS A 323 10.87 3.66 -20.70
N GLU A 324 10.60 4.04 -21.95
CA GLU A 324 9.75 5.17 -22.31
C GLU A 324 8.61 4.72 -23.22
N GLN A 325 7.37 4.94 -22.79
CA GLN A 325 6.18 4.63 -23.59
C GLN A 325 5.02 5.57 -23.19
N HIS A 326 4.71 6.55 -24.04
CA HIS A 326 3.75 7.62 -23.68
C HIS A 326 2.62 7.86 -24.70
N HIS A 327 2.54 7.03 -25.74
CA HIS A 327 1.53 7.16 -26.79
C HIS A 327 0.35 6.20 -26.56
N ASN A 328 -0.86 6.74 -26.43
CA ASN A 328 -2.10 5.98 -26.17
C ASN A 328 -2.38 4.83 -27.16
N SER A 329 -1.84 4.93 -28.38
CA SER A 329 -1.97 3.93 -29.45
C SER A 329 -1.01 2.75 -29.33
N SER A 330 -0.18 2.65 -28.29
CA SER A 330 0.80 1.58 -28.15
C SER A 330 0.37 0.51 -27.14
N PHE A 331 0.63 -0.75 -27.50
CA PHE A 331 0.34 -1.94 -26.72
C PHE A 331 1.62 -2.75 -26.56
N LEU A 332 1.96 -3.11 -25.32
CA LEU A 332 3.09 -3.98 -25.03
C LEU A 332 2.59 -5.16 -24.21
N ILE A 333 2.53 -6.32 -24.83
CA ILE A 333 1.91 -7.51 -24.25
C ILE A 333 2.85 -8.70 -24.40
N ALA A 334 2.97 -9.52 -23.36
CA ALA A 334 3.80 -10.71 -23.39
C ALA A 334 5.24 -10.41 -23.84
N ALA A 335 5.89 -9.43 -23.22
CA ALA A 335 7.23 -9.00 -23.61
C ALA A 335 8.22 -8.97 -22.44
N THR A 336 9.46 -9.32 -22.74
CA THR A 336 10.62 -8.87 -21.97
C THR A 336 11.38 -7.86 -22.81
N VAL A 337 11.45 -6.61 -22.34
CA VAL A 337 12.15 -5.53 -23.03
C VAL A 337 13.35 -5.12 -22.20
N MET A 338 14.54 -5.28 -22.78
CA MET A 338 15.79 -4.86 -22.14
C MET A 338 15.86 -3.33 -22.03
N GLY A 339 16.70 -2.84 -21.12
CA GLY A 339 16.64 -1.44 -20.69
C GLY A 339 17.00 -0.43 -21.78
N GLN A 340 16.81 0.86 -21.52
CA GLN A 340 16.97 1.92 -22.53
C GLN A 340 16.10 1.65 -23.75
N SER A 341 14.81 1.44 -23.51
CA SER A 341 13.83 1.17 -24.55
C SER A 341 12.87 2.33 -24.72
N ASN A 342 12.45 2.56 -25.97
CA ASN A 342 11.42 3.53 -26.28
C ASN A 342 10.47 2.92 -27.31
N ILE A 343 9.18 2.89 -26.96
CA ILE A 343 8.13 2.30 -27.80
C ILE A 343 7.38 3.41 -28.52
N ALA A 344 7.41 3.35 -29.85
CA ALA A 344 6.77 4.35 -30.68
C ALA A 344 5.23 4.29 -30.61
N SER A 345 4.61 5.38 -31.05
CA SER A 345 3.17 5.44 -31.30
C SER A 345 2.73 4.32 -32.25
N ALA A 346 1.54 3.77 -32.00
CA ALA A 346 0.92 2.71 -32.81
C ALA A 346 1.66 1.36 -32.83
N ALA A 347 2.73 1.20 -32.05
CA ALA A 347 3.40 -0.09 -31.92
C ALA A 347 2.51 -1.10 -31.16
N THR A 348 2.17 -2.20 -31.83
CA THR A 348 1.48 -3.35 -31.25
C THR A 348 2.47 -4.49 -31.09
N ILE A 349 2.95 -4.70 -29.87
CA ILE A 349 4.11 -5.55 -29.63
C ILE A 349 3.72 -6.75 -28.74
N GLY A 350 3.96 -7.94 -29.28
CA GLY A 350 3.79 -9.24 -28.61
C GLY A 350 2.35 -9.76 -28.59
N SER A 351 2.15 -10.96 -28.02
CA SER A 351 0.90 -11.74 -28.05
C SER A 351 0.31 -11.95 -29.47
N ASN A 352 -0.92 -12.45 -29.54
CA ASN A 352 -1.69 -12.73 -30.75
C ASN A 352 -1.93 -11.50 -31.65
N HIS A 353 -1.52 -10.31 -31.21
CA HIS A 353 -1.61 -9.07 -31.95
C HIS A 353 -0.74 -9.08 -33.21
N ASN A 354 0.32 -9.91 -33.25
CA ASN A 354 1.21 -9.99 -34.42
C ASN A 354 0.97 -11.22 -35.32
N SER A 355 0.36 -12.29 -34.80
CA SER A 355 0.34 -13.60 -35.50
C SER A 355 -0.95 -14.41 -35.39
N ARG A 356 -1.96 -13.93 -34.64
CA ARG A 356 -3.26 -14.60 -34.43
C ARG A 356 -3.19 -16.03 -33.84
N SER A 357 -2.03 -16.45 -33.36
CA SER A 357 -1.81 -17.68 -32.58
C SER A 357 -1.40 -17.28 -31.14
N PRO A 358 -1.50 -18.16 -30.12
CA PRO A 358 -0.93 -17.91 -28.79
C PRO A 358 0.60 -17.91 -28.88
N ASP A 359 1.14 -16.89 -29.54
CA ASP A 359 2.55 -16.79 -29.82
C ASP A 359 3.28 -16.28 -28.58
N GLY A 360 4.45 -16.87 -28.40
CA GLY A 360 5.23 -16.78 -27.18
C GLY A 360 5.64 -15.36 -26.83
N GLU A 361 6.22 -15.28 -25.64
CA GLU A 361 6.91 -14.09 -25.16
C GLU A 361 7.85 -13.50 -26.23
N MET A 362 7.77 -12.19 -26.45
CA MET A 362 8.78 -11.45 -27.19
C MET A 362 9.94 -11.09 -26.27
N LEU A 363 11.18 -11.41 -26.68
CA LEU A 363 12.39 -10.94 -26.01
C LEU A 363 13.09 -9.88 -26.87
N ALA A 364 13.05 -8.64 -26.42
CA ALA A 364 13.57 -7.47 -27.12
C ALA A 364 14.83 -6.91 -26.43
N GLY A 365 15.85 -6.58 -27.24
CA GLY A 365 17.04 -5.87 -26.79
C GLY A 365 16.78 -4.40 -26.46
N ARG A 366 17.85 -3.65 -26.17
CA ARG A 366 17.77 -2.20 -25.98
C ARG A 366 17.45 -1.51 -27.31
N GLY A 367 16.83 -0.33 -27.27
CA GLY A 367 16.67 0.50 -28.46
C GLY A 367 15.29 1.15 -28.61
N PHE A 368 15.16 1.90 -29.71
CA PHE A 368 13.90 2.48 -30.14
C PHE A 368 13.15 1.49 -31.04
N TRP A 369 11.86 1.29 -30.79
CA TRP A 369 11.01 0.32 -31.49
C TRP A 369 9.92 1.09 -32.25
N PRO A 370 10.12 1.35 -33.56
CA PRO A 370 9.29 2.25 -34.35
C PRO A 370 7.87 1.73 -34.71
N GLY A 371 7.53 0.50 -34.31
CA GLY A 371 6.27 -0.16 -34.67
C GLY A 371 6.46 -1.32 -35.63
#